data_AF-A0A2E9QTA6-F1
#
_entry.id   AF-A0A2E9QTA6-F1
#
_cell.length_a   1.000
_cell.length_b   1.000
_cell.length_c   1.000
_cell.angle_alpha   90.00
_cell.angle_beta   90.00
_cell.angle_gamma   90.00
#
_symmetry.space_group_name_H-M   'P 1'
#
loop_
_entity.id
_entity.type
_entity.pdbx_description
1 polymer ?
#
loop_
_entity_poly.entity_id
_entity_poly.type
_entity_poly.pdbx_seq_one_letter_code
_entity_poly.pdbx_strand_id
1 'polypeptide(L)'
;MNATKTSLTTHCLSLLCGYVLLVSVPCVALADIAPPVGYIEKCTVKKQQKADEVCRWCRTYFRKPKACQKRFKTTVFKKRCRKGGASVWSELWCAPKKAIKQKAATKEQKSSAGKVDHSKPVEVLRTVFRAARSNDTSLLAGLCDPKGENDGDTRRLCKATSKSPRWKMFKKFFEKGSTKGTVKFVKGKAYIPFMFGPDGKKGETMVLIKRDGKWYLYSF
;
A
#
# COMPACT_ATOMS: atom_id res chain seq x y z
N MET A 1 -34.42 47.02 -4.06
CA MET A 1 -35.84 46.69 -4.31
C MET A 1 -36.17 45.37 -3.63
N ASN A 2 -37.04 45.47 -2.62
CA ASN A 2 -37.95 44.47 -2.04
C ASN A 2 -37.40 43.13 -1.49
N ALA A 3 -37.91 42.54 -0.41
CA ALA A 3 -38.70 42.95 0.76
C ALA A 3 -38.90 41.67 1.60
N THR A 4 -38.60 41.74 2.90
CA THR A 4 -39.32 41.15 4.08
C THR A 4 -40.06 39.80 4.01
N LYS A 5 -39.83 38.93 5.02
CA LYS A 5 -40.73 38.66 6.18
C LYS A 5 -40.11 37.57 7.09
N THR A 6 -39.63 37.85 8.32
CA THR A 6 -40.30 37.76 9.63
C THR A 6 -41.16 36.51 9.91
N SER A 7 -40.78 35.71 10.91
CA SER A 7 -41.71 35.27 11.97
C SER A 7 -40.96 34.80 13.23
N LEU A 8 -41.19 35.55 14.31
CA LEU A 8 -40.97 35.20 15.71
C LEU A 8 -41.90 34.05 16.14
N THR A 9 -41.49 33.25 17.11
CA THR A 9 -42.34 32.93 18.27
C THR A 9 -41.51 32.53 19.49
N THR A 10 -41.66 33.38 20.50
CA THR A 10 -41.20 33.34 21.88
C THR A 10 -42.05 32.37 22.70
N HIS A 11 -41.44 31.50 23.50
CA HIS A 11 -41.96 30.87 24.73
C HIS A 11 -40.75 30.19 25.42
N CYS A 12 -40.55 30.14 26.72
CA CYS A 12 -41.21 30.69 27.90
C CYS A 12 -40.16 30.62 29.03
N LEU A 13 -40.20 31.59 29.93
CA LEU A 13 -39.52 31.60 31.22
C LEU A 13 -39.68 30.27 31.97
N SER A 14 -38.58 29.78 32.55
CA SER A 14 -38.59 29.10 33.85
C SER A 14 -37.17 29.13 34.42
N LEU A 15 -36.89 30.22 35.14
CA LEU A 15 -35.85 30.24 36.18
C LEU A 15 -36.18 29.14 37.20
N LEU A 16 -35.36 28.10 37.24
CA LEU A 16 -35.12 27.33 38.46
C LEU A 16 -33.62 27.34 38.70
N CYS A 17 -33.22 28.24 39.59
CA CYS A 17 -31.89 28.39 40.14
C CYS A 17 -31.62 27.18 41.05
N GLY A 18 -31.34 26.02 40.45
CA GLY A 18 -30.84 24.85 41.15
C GLY A 18 -29.35 25.04 41.41
N TYR A 19 -29.00 25.42 42.63
CA TYR A 19 -27.63 25.45 43.15
C TYR A 19 -27.09 24.01 43.18
N VAL A 20 -26.58 23.52 42.05
CA VAL A 20 -25.85 22.26 41.99
C VAL A 20 -24.50 22.51 42.65
N LEU A 21 -24.37 22.07 43.90
CA LEU A 21 -23.08 21.92 44.59
C LEU A 21 -22.15 21.13 43.67
N LEU A 22 -21.27 21.85 42.99
CA LEU A 22 -20.17 21.34 42.19
C LEU A 22 -19.14 20.78 43.17
N VAL A 23 -19.42 19.58 43.69
CA VAL A 23 -18.42 18.77 44.39
C VAL A 23 -17.36 18.44 43.35
N SER A 24 -16.30 19.24 43.33
CA SER A 24 -15.10 19.00 42.54
C SER A 24 -14.44 17.75 43.08
N VAL A 25 -14.90 16.58 42.64
CA VAL A 25 -14.17 15.33 42.86
C VAL A 25 -12.84 15.51 42.15
N PRO A 26 -11.70 15.54 42.86
CA PRO A 26 -10.40 15.62 42.20
C PRO A 26 -10.31 14.41 41.27
N CYS A 27 -10.29 14.65 39.96
CA CYS A 27 -9.90 13.64 39.00
C CYS A 27 -8.46 13.27 39.33
N VAL A 28 -8.29 12.19 40.10
CA VAL A 28 -6.99 11.60 40.34
C VAL A 28 -6.44 11.24 38.97
N ALA A 29 -5.45 12.00 38.50
CA ALA A 29 -4.78 11.73 37.26
C ALA A 29 -4.05 10.40 37.44
N LEU A 30 -4.61 9.32 36.89
CA LEU A 30 -4.00 7.99 36.85
C LEU A 30 -2.84 8.00 35.85
N ALA A 31 -1.78 8.71 36.20
CA ALA A 31 -0.52 8.69 35.49
C ALA A 31 0.24 7.41 35.89
N ASP A 32 0.54 6.59 34.89
CA ASP A 32 1.52 5.49 34.87
C ASP A 32 1.72 4.72 36.20
N ILE A 33 0.62 4.20 36.77
CA ILE A 33 0.68 3.23 37.86
C ILE A 33 1.43 1.99 37.36
N ALA A 34 2.54 1.65 38.02
CA ALA A 34 3.29 0.45 37.72
C ALA A 34 2.38 -0.78 37.80
N PRO A 35 2.51 -1.75 36.88
CA PRO A 35 1.71 -2.96 36.94
C PRO A 35 1.94 -3.68 38.28
N PRO A 36 0.90 -4.28 38.88
CA PRO A 36 1.05 -4.97 40.15
C PRO A 36 2.07 -6.11 40.05
N VAL A 37 2.72 -6.43 41.17
CA VAL A 37 3.65 -7.56 41.26
C VAL A 37 2.93 -8.83 40.79
N GLY A 38 3.55 -9.57 39.86
CA GLY A 38 2.94 -10.75 39.25
C GLY A 38 2.06 -10.46 38.02
N TYR A 39 1.99 -9.23 37.53
CA TYR A 39 1.27 -8.92 36.29
C TYR A 39 1.88 -9.64 35.09
N ILE A 40 1.06 -10.49 34.45
CA ILE A 40 1.45 -11.20 33.24
C ILE A 40 0.87 -10.47 32.03
N GLU A 41 1.74 -9.83 31.25
CA GLU A 41 1.39 -9.13 30.01
C GLU A 41 0.70 -10.08 29.02
N LYS A 42 -0.57 -9.82 28.72
CA LYS A 42 -1.40 -10.63 27.80
C LYS A 42 -1.24 -10.19 26.34
N CYS A 43 -0.83 -8.94 26.09
CA CYS A 43 -0.70 -8.39 24.75
C CYS A 43 0.74 -8.54 24.22
N THR A 44 1.14 -9.76 23.89
CA THR A 44 2.42 -10.05 23.22
C THR A 44 2.20 -10.76 21.89
N VAL A 45 3.13 -10.58 20.94
CA VAL A 45 3.09 -11.29 19.64
C VAL A 45 3.02 -12.80 19.87
N LYS A 46 3.83 -13.34 20.79
CA LYS A 46 3.87 -14.77 21.11
C LYS A 46 2.52 -15.32 21.57
N LYS A 47 1.73 -14.53 22.30
CA LYS A 47 0.42 -14.95 22.83
C LYS A 47 -0.74 -14.72 21.84
N GLN A 48 -0.61 -13.73 20.96
CA GLN A 48 -1.72 -13.26 20.13
C GLN A 48 -1.63 -13.71 18.67
N GLN A 49 -0.42 -14.00 18.17
CA GLN A 49 -0.21 -14.38 16.77
C GLN A 49 -0.54 -15.86 16.55
N LYS A 50 -1.43 -16.14 15.59
CA LYS A 50 -1.66 -17.51 15.11
C LYS A 50 -0.60 -17.93 14.10
N ALA A 51 -0.43 -19.25 13.89
CA ALA A 51 0.59 -19.81 13.00
C ALA A 51 0.51 -19.27 11.56
N ASP A 52 -0.69 -18.97 11.08
CA ASP A 52 -0.99 -18.47 9.74
C ASP A 52 -1.09 -16.93 9.67
N GLU A 53 -0.76 -16.20 10.74
CA GLU A 53 -0.82 -14.74 10.81
C GLU A 53 0.55 -14.08 10.86
N VAL A 54 0.57 -12.78 10.58
CA VAL A 54 1.68 -11.88 10.87
C VAL A 54 1.15 -10.73 11.70
N CYS A 55 1.76 -10.48 12.85
CA CYS A 55 1.42 -9.37 13.72
C CYS A 55 2.47 -8.25 13.66
N ARG A 56 2.02 -7.01 13.83
CA ARG A 56 2.86 -5.81 13.84
C ARG A 56 2.46 -4.90 14.98
N TRP A 57 3.45 -4.35 15.65
CA TRP A 57 3.24 -3.29 16.61
C TRP A 57 3.07 -1.95 15.91
N CYS A 58 2.18 -1.13 16.47
CA CYS A 58 2.11 0.28 16.16
C CYS A 58 2.05 1.08 17.44
N ARG A 59 3.03 1.96 17.62
CA ARG A 59 3.11 2.86 18.76
C ARG A 59 2.35 4.15 18.44
N THR A 60 1.60 4.65 19.40
CA THR A 60 0.95 5.95 19.34
C THR A 60 0.85 6.58 20.73
N TYR A 61 0.26 7.76 20.82
CA TYR A 61 0.20 8.57 22.03
C TYR A 61 -1.03 9.49 22.01
N PHE A 62 -1.31 10.14 23.15
CA PHE A 62 -2.57 10.85 23.39
C PHE A 62 -2.86 11.99 22.41
N ARG A 63 -1.86 12.66 21.83
CA ARG A 63 -2.09 13.72 20.81
C ARG A 63 -2.43 13.14 19.42
N LYS A 64 -2.18 11.84 19.18
CA LYS A 64 -2.48 11.16 17.90
C LYS A 64 -3.18 9.82 18.14
N PRO A 65 -4.31 9.76 18.85
CA PRO A 65 -4.88 8.51 19.34
C PRO A 65 -5.30 7.55 18.22
N LYS A 66 -5.63 8.10 17.04
CA LYS A 66 -6.08 7.34 15.86
C LYS A 66 -4.96 7.03 14.85
N ALA A 67 -3.69 7.30 15.13
CA ALA A 67 -2.60 7.11 14.16
C ALA A 67 -2.49 5.66 13.67
N CYS A 68 -2.54 4.69 14.59
CA CYS A 68 -2.48 3.27 14.26
C CYS A 68 -3.73 2.80 13.51
N GLN A 69 -4.92 3.23 13.94
CA GLN A 69 -6.14 2.96 13.21
C GLN A 69 -6.07 3.51 11.78
N LYS A 70 -5.62 4.75 11.57
CA LYS A 70 -5.47 5.35 10.23
C LYS A 70 -4.47 4.57 9.38
N ARG A 71 -3.34 4.13 9.97
CA ARG A 71 -2.31 3.33 9.28
C ARG A 71 -2.85 1.99 8.79
N PHE A 72 -3.72 1.33 9.55
CA PHE A 72 -4.23 0.00 9.22
C PHE A 72 -5.66 -0.01 8.67
N LYS A 73 -6.40 1.10 8.67
CA LYS A 73 -7.80 1.23 8.21
C LYS A 73 -7.99 0.69 6.79
N THR A 74 -7.00 0.90 5.92
CA THR A 74 -7.06 0.45 4.52
C THR A 74 -6.43 -0.92 4.31
N THR A 75 -6.01 -1.63 5.36
CA THR A 75 -5.27 -2.90 5.31
C THR A 75 -6.10 -4.08 5.82
N VAL A 76 -5.58 -5.30 5.58
CA VAL A 76 -6.17 -6.55 6.10
C VAL A 76 -5.87 -6.77 7.59
N PHE A 77 -5.14 -5.85 8.23
CA PHE A 77 -4.77 -5.97 9.62
C PHE A 77 -5.93 -5.57 10.54
N LYS A 78 -6.20 -6.42 11.53
CA LYS A 78 -7.17 -6.19 12.60
C LYS A 78 -6.43 -5.99 13.92
N LYS A 79 -6.90 -5.02 14.72
CA LYS A 79 -6.36 -4.78 16.07
C LYS A 79 -6.71 -5.97 16.96
N ARG A 80 -5.71 -6.53 17.65
CA ARG A 80 -5.88 -7.61 18.63
C ARG A 80 -5.92 -7.09 20.05
N CYS A 81 -4.97 -6.23 20.41
CA CYS A 81 -4.84 -5.73 21.77
C CYS A 81 -4.03 -4.42 21.83
N ARG A 82 -3.99 -3.82 23.01
CA ARG A 82 -3.22 -2.61 23.35
C ARG A 82 -2.46 -2.86 24.65
N LYS A 83 -1.24 -2.34 24.75
CA LYS A 83 -0.46 -2.26 26.00
C LYS A 83 0.20 -0.89 26.16
N GLY A 84 0.58 -0.56 27.39
CA GLY A 84 1.12 0.76 27.77
C GLY A 84 0.07 1.68 28.40
N GLY A 85 0.52 2.86 28.82
CA GLY A 85 -0.27 3.83 29.60
C GLY A 85 -1.18 4.73 28.77
N ALA A 86 -1.85 5.66 29.45
CA ALA A 86 -2.79 6.61 28.84
C ALA A 86 -2.10 7.59 27.89
N SER A 87 -0.86 7.98 28.19
CA SER A 87 -0.10 8.95 27.41
C SER A 87 0.56 8.33 26.18
N VAL A 88 1.12 7.12 26.30
CA VAL A 88 1.80 6.40 25.21
C VAL A 88 1.45 4.92 25.27
N TRP A 89 0.99 4.37 24.16
CA TRP A 89 0.62 2.97 24.06
C TRP A 89 1.07 2.35 22.74
N SER A 90 1.13 1.03 22.74
CA SER A 90 1.35 0.23 21.55
C SER A 90 0.13 -0.64 21.29
N GLU A 91 -0.26 -0.71 20.03
CA GLU A 91 -1.35 -1.55 19.56
C GLU A 91 -0.78 -2.69 18.73
N LEU A 92 -1.26 -3.91 18.98
CA LEU A 92 -0.89 -5.08 18.20
C LEU A 92 -1.94 -5.31 17.11
N TRP A 93 -1.49 -5.36 15.87
CA TRP A 93 -2.33 -5.54 14.69
C TRP A 93 -1.90 -6.80 13.95
N CYS A 94 -2.83 -7.70 13.65
CA CYS A 94 -2.55 -8.99 13.01
C CYS A 94 -3.37 -9.17 11.73
N ALA A 95 -2.78 -9.84 10.74
CA ALA A 95 -3.46 -10.22 9.51
C ALA A 95 -3.05 -11.64 9.08
N PRO A 96 -3.95 -12.39 8.41
CA PRO A 96 -3.59 -13.66 7.79
C PRO A 96 -2.50 -13.48 6.72
N LYS A 97 -1.49 -14.36 6.72
CA LYS A 97 -0.42 -14.40 5.70
C LYS A 97 -1.01 -14.46 4.28
N LYS A 98 -2.07 -15.25 4.09
CA LYS A 98 -2.79 -15.38 2.81
C LYS A 98 -3.39 -14.04 2.37
N ALA A 99 -4.05 -13.31 3.27
CA ALA A 99 -4.65 -12.01 2.97
C ALA A 99 -3.60 -10.94 2.65
N ILE A 100 -2.43 -10.97 3.30
CA ILE A 100 -1.30 -10.08 2.96
C ILE A 100 -0.79 -10.37 1.54
N LYS A 101 -0.60 -11.66 1.20
CA LYS A 101 -0.17 -12.08 -0.14
C LYS A 101 -1.20 -11.70 -1.22
N GLN A 102 -2.49 -11.95 -0.95
CA GLN A 102 -3.58 -11.61 -1.85
C GLN A 102 -3.68 -10.09 -2.04
N LYS A 103 -3.61 -9.29 -0.96
CA LYS A 103 -3.65 -7.83 -1.09
C LYS A 103 -2.44 -7.27 -1.84
N ALA A 104 -1.26 -7.89 -1.72
CA ALA A 104 -0.10 -7.53 -2.55
C ALA A 104 -0.37 -7.83 -4.03
N ALA A 105 -0.91 -9.01 -4.35
CA ALA A 105 -1.29 -9.39 -5.71
C ALA A 105 -2.42 -8.51 -6.29
N THR A 106 -3.42 -8.15 -5.49
CA THR A 106 -4.54 -7.29 -5.93
C THR A 106 -4.11 -5.84 -6.09
N LYS A 107 -3.16 -5.33 -5.27
CA LYS A 107 -2.58 -4.00 -5.50
C LYS A 107 -1.79 -3.95 -6.81
N GLU A 108 -1.18 -5.06 -7.21
CA GLU A 108 -0.51 -5.22 -8.50
C GLU A 108 -1.50 -5.31 -9.67
N GLN A 109 -2.74 -5.76 -9.44
CA GLN A 109 -3.79 -5.84 -10.46
C GLN A 109 -4.66 -4.58 -10.57
N LYS A 110 -4.87 -3.82 -9.50
CA LYS A 110 -5.79 -2.65 -9.49
C LYS A 110 -5.18 -1.38 -10.11
N SER A 111 -3.93 -1.37 -10.57
CA SER A 111 -3.28 -0.16 -11.12
C SER A 111 -3.48 0.10 -12.62
N SER A 112 -4.15 -0.76 -13.41
CA SER A 112 -4.45 -0.39 -14.80
C SER A 112 -5.46 -1.31 -15.50
N ALA A 113 -6.72 -0.89 -15.54
CA ALA A 113 -7.46 -0.96 -16.79
C ALA A 113 -7.33 0.44 -17.41
N GLY A 114 -6.43 0.63 -18.40
CA GLY A 114 -6.50 1.81 -19.28
C GLY A 114 -5.21 2.58 -19.61
N LYS A 115 -4.13 2.56 -18.81
CA LYS A 115 -2.90 3.30 -19.16
C LYS A 115 -1.67 2.83 -18.39
N VAL A 116 -0.50 2.91 -19.02
CA VAL A 116 0.80 2.68 -18.37
C VAL A 116 1.26 3.96 -17.66
N ASP A 117 1.65 3.87 -16.40
CA ASP A 117 2.28 4.98 -15.67
C ASP A 117 3.77 5.08 -16.02
N HIS A 118 4.08 5.83 -17.07
CA HIS A 118 5.47 6.08 -17.51
C HIS A 118 6.28 6.97 -16.55
N SER A 119 5.69 7.54 -15.49
CA SER A 119 6.45 8.31 -14.49
C SER A 119 7.30 7.42 -13.57
N LYS A 120 6.96 6.11 -13.50
CA LYS A 120 7.62 5.13 -12.64
C LYS A 120 8.21 3.99 -13.48
N PRO A 121 9.53 3.79 -13.49
CA PRO A 121 10.16 2.79 -14.35
C PRO A 121 9.71 1.35 -14.00
N VAL A 122 9.41 1.11 -12.72
CA VAL A 122 8.86 -0.18 -12.24
C VAL A 122 7.49 -0.50 -12.84
N GLU A 123 6.63 0.49 -13.08
CA GLU A 123 5.29 0.26 -13.64
C GLU A 123 5.35 -0.09 -15.14
N VAL A 124 6.33 0.46 -15.86
CA VAL A 124 6.63 0.08 -17.25
C VAL A 124 7.02 -1.39 -17.31
N LEU A 125 7.96 -1.85 -16.47
CA LEU A 125 8.34 -3.27 -16.40
C LEU A 125 7.18 -4.18 -15.95
N ARG A 126 6.39 -3.77 -14.95
CA ARG A 126 5.23 -4.54 -14.50
C ARG A 126 4.19 -4.73 -15.60
N THR A 127 4.07 -3.79 -16.54
CA THR A 127 3.18 -3.93 -17.69
C THR A 127 3.56 -5.12 -18.56
N VAL A 128 4.86 -5.44 -18.69
CA VAL A 128 5.34 -6.64 -19.39
C VAL A 128 4.80 -7.91 -18.73
N PHE A 129 4.97 -8.03 -17.41
CA PHE A 129 4.49 -9.20 -16.66
C PHE A 129 2.96 -9.31 -16.71
N ARG A 130 2.26 -8.17 -16.63
CA ARG A 130 0.80 -8.12 -16.75
C ARG A 130 0.32 -8.61 -18.12
N ALA A 131 0.96 -8.16 -19.20
CA ALA A 131 0.63 -8.61 -20.55
C ALA A 131 0.79 -10.14 -20.69
N ALA A 132 1.88 -10.69 -20.14
CA ALA A 132 2.10 -12.14 -20.10
C ALA A 132 1.00 -12.90 -19.33
N ARG A 133 0.61 -12.41 -18.14
CA ARG A 133 -0.41 -13.05 -17.29
C ARG A 133 -1.83 -12.96 -17.86
N SER A 134 -2.18 -11.81 -18.42
CA SER A 134 -3.56 -11.48 -18.83
C SER A 134 -3.86 -11.77 -20.30
N ASN A 135 -2.83 -12.04 -21.11
CA ASN A 135 -2.94 -12.11 -22.57
C ASN A 135 -3.27 -10.78 -23.26
N ASP A 136 -3.27 -9.66 -22.53
CA ASP A 136 -3.51 -8.32 -23.07
C ASP A 136 -2.20 -7.69 -23.57
N THR A 137 -2.11 -7.45 -24.88
CA THR A 137 -0.92 -6.89 -25.55
C THR A 137 -1.07 -5.42 -25.92
N SER A 138 -2.23 -4.82 -25.66
CA SER A 138 -2.58 -3.46 -26.09
C SER A 138 -1.60 -2.38 -25.60
N LEU A 139 -0.96 -2.61 -24.45
CA LEU A 139 -0.05 -1.67 -23.83
C LEU A 139 1.43 -1.92 -24.16
N LEU A 140 1.79 -3.03 -24.81
CA LEU A 140 3.20 -3.39 -25.05
C LEU A 140 3.88 -2.45 -26.03
N ALA A 141 3.19 -2.03 -27.09
CA ALA A 141 3.74 -1.10 -28.09
C ALA A 141 4.16 0.24 -27.46
N GLY A 142 3.39 0.72 -26.49
CA GLY A 142 3.66 1.98 -25.79
C GLY A 142 4.89 1.95 -24.87
N LEU A 143 5.46 0.77 -24.59
CA LEU A 143 6.62 0.64 -23.71
C LEU A 143 7.96 0.94 -24.41
N CYS A 144 7.97 1.00 -25.75
CA CYS A 144 9.20 1.14 -26.52
C CYS A 144 9.76 2.55 -26.50
N ASP A 145 11.10 2.66 -26.55
CA ASP A 145 11.76 3.96 -26.68
C ASP A 145 11.30 4.63 -27.99
N PRO A 146 10.67 5.82 -27.93
CA PRO A 146 10.23 6.53 -29.13
C PRO A 146 11.39 6.89 -30.08
N LYS A 147 12.64 6.93 -29.58
CA LYS A 147 13.84 7.13 -30.43
C LYS A 147 14.34 5.84 -31.09
N GLY A 148 13.80 4.68 -30.74
CA GLY A 148 14.20 3.39 -31.32
C GLY A 148 15.61 2.91 -30.96
N GLU A 149 16.23 3.48 -29.92
CA GLU A 149 17.58 3.13 -29.44
C GLU A 149 17.61 1.89 -28.53
N ASN A 150 16.45 1.29 -28.25
CA ASN A 150 16.34 0.09 -27.44
C ASN A 150 16.84 -1.16 -28.19
N ASP A 151 17.32 -2.17 -27.47
CA ASP A 151 17.94 -3.37 -28.07
C ASP A 151 16.94 -4.28 -28.82
N GLY A 152 17.46 -5.35 -29.42
CA GLY A 152 16.66 -6.31 -30.19
C GLY A 152 15.58 -7.00 -29.35
N ASP A 153 15.86 -7.32 -28.09
CA ASP A 153 14.94 -8.04 -27.20
C ASP A 153 13.78 -7.17 -26.75
N THR A 154 14.06 -5.97 -26.26
CA THR A 154 13.02 -5.00 -25.91
C THR A 154 12.18 -4.60 -27.12
N ARG A 155 12.78 -4.49 -28.31
CA ARG A 155 12.04 -4.17 -29.55
C ARG A 155 11.09 -5.30 -29.95
N ARG A 156 11.52 -6.56 -29.82
CA ARG A 156 10.65 -7.74 -30.02
C ARG A 156 9.52 -7.76 -28.98
N LEU A 157 9.83 -7.43 -27.74
CA LEU A 157 8.87 -7.38 -26.64
C LEU A 157 7.75 -6.38 -26.91
N CYS A 158 8.07 -5.14 -27.31
CA CYS A 158 7.04 -4.13 -27.59
C CYS A 158 6.13 -4.50 -28.77
N LYS A 159 6.68 -5.23 -29.75
CA LYS A 159 5.94 -5.68 -30.94
C LYS A 159 5.19 -7.00 -30.72
N ALA A 160 5.34 -7.62 -29.55
CA ALA A 160 4.72 -8.90 -29.26
C ALA A 160 3.19 -8.73 -29.18
N THR A 161 2.48 -9.61 -29.89
CA THR A 161 1.03 -9.73 -29.83
C THR A 161 0.67 -11.16 -29.42
N SER A 162 -0.59 -11.38 -29.06
CA SER A 162 -1.09 -12.73 -28.76
C SER A 162 -0.97 -13.71 -29.93
N LYS A 163 -0.80 -13.20 -31.16
CA LYS A 163 -0.60 -13.97 -32.40
C LYS A 163 0.87 -14.16 -32.77
N SER A 164 1.82 -13.52 -32.06
CA SER A 164 3.24 -13.66 -32.38
C SER A 164 3.71 -15.11 -32.19
N PRO A 165 4.57 -15.66 -33.08
CA PRO A 165 5.02 -17.06 -32.99
C PRO A 165 5.67 -17.43 -31.64
N ARG A 166 6.34 -16.45 -31.00
CA ARG A 166 7.01 -16.63 -29.71
C ARG A 166 6.13 -16.25 -28.51
N TRP A 167 4.85 -15.92 -28.69
CA TRP A 167 3.98 -15.46 -27.60
C TRP A 167 3.82 -16.48 -26.47
N LYS A 168 3.66 -17.76 -26.84
CA LYS A 168 3.59 -18.87 -25.85
C LYS A 168 4.84 -18.93 -24.98
N MET A 169 6.01 -18.71 -25.59
CA MET A 169 7.29 -18.64 -24.89
C MET A 169 7.40 -17.38 -24.03
N PHE A 170 7.00 -16.23 -24.57
CA PHE A 170 6.94 -14.98 -23.82
C PHE A 170 6.12 -15.13 -22.53
N LYS A 171 4.90 -15.69 -22.62
CA LYS A 171 4.08 -15.98 -21.44
C LYS A 171 4.80 -16.88 -20.45
N LYS A 172 5.32 -18.02 -20.92
CA LYS A 172 6.06 -18.99 -20.08
C LYS A 172 7.19 -18.33 -19.28
N PHE A 173 7.89 -17.35 -19.86
CA PHE A 173 9.01 -16.68 -19.20
C PHE A 173 8.61 -15.47 -18.35
N PHE A 174 7.56 -14.73 -18.72
CA PHE A 174 7.22 -13.46 -18.07
C PHE A 174 5.99 -13.51 -17.16
N GLU A 175 5.15 -14.55 -17.23
CA GLU A 175 3.92 -14.62 -16.42
C GLU A 175 4.21 -14.69 -14.91
N LYS A 176 5.30 -15.36 -14.53
CA LYS A 176 5.78 -15.42 -13.13
C LYS A 176 6.79 -14.32 -12.80
N GLY A 177 6.99 -13.38 -13.72
CA GLY A 177 7.98 -12.32 -13.57
C GLY A 177 7.65 -11.39 -12.41
N SER A 178 8.68 -10.89 -11.71
CA SER A 178 8.50 -9.95 -10.59
C SER A 178 9.74 -9.07 -10.39
N THR A 179 9.57 -7.84 -9.93
CA THR A 179 10.70 -6.96 -9.59
C THR A 179 11.31 -7.34 -8.24
N LYS A 180 12.64 -7.29 -8.11
CA LYS A 180 13.37 -7.60 -6.88
C LYS A 180 14.39 -6.49 -6.57
N GLY A 181 14.58 -6.20 -5.28
CA GLY A 181 15.61 -5.26 -4.85
C GLY A 181 15.31 -3.79 -5.16
N THR A 182 16.36 -2.98 -5.15
CA THR A 182 16.27 -1.51 -5.29
C THR A 182 16.62 -1.09 -6.72
N VAL A 183 15.84 -0.15 -7.26
CA VAL A 183 16.11 0.48 -8.57
C VAL A 183 17.33 1.38 -8.46
N LYS A 184 18.30 1.21 -9.35
CA LYS A 184 19.46 2.12 -9.46
C LYS A 184 19.24 3.11 -10.59
N PHE A 185 19.61 4.37 -10.39
CA PHE A 185 19.53 5.42 -11.40
C PHE A 185 20.92 5.90 -11.76
N VAL A 186 21.31 5.79 -13.04
CA VAL A 186 22.64 6.19 -13.53
C VAL A 186 22.48 6.82 -14.90
N LYS A 187 22.99 8.05 -15.08
CA LYS A 187 23.03 8.75 -16.39
C LYS A 187 21.70 8.71 -17.17
N GLY A 188 20.59 9.02 -16.51
CA GLY A 188 19.26 9.03 -17.14
C GLY A 188 18.66 7.65 -17.44
N LYS A 189 19.29 6.56 -16.98
CA LYS A 189 18.79 5.20 -17.05
C LYS A 189 18.36 4.68 -15.69
N ALA A 190 17.36 3.79 -15.68
CA ALA A 190 16.91 3.06 -14.50
C ALA A 190 17.25 1.57 -14.68
N TYR A 191 17.86 0.98 -13.66
CA TYR A 191 18.25 -0.43 -13.63
C TYR A 191 17.37 -1.13 -12.59
N ILE A 192 16.50 -2.00 -13.06
CA ILE A 192 15.51 -2.69 -12.25
C ILE A 192 15.87 -4.18 -12.21
N PRO A 193 16.34 -4.69 -11.07
CA PRO A 193 16.51 -6.12 -10.92
C PRO A 193 15.13 -6.80 -10.93
N PHE A 194 15.01 -7.90 -11.64
CA PHE A 194 13.78 -8.68 -11.71
C PHE A 194 14.07 -10.17 -11.80
N MET A 195 13.04 -10.95 -11.51
CA MET A 195 13.03 -12.40 -11.63
C MET A 195 12.09 -12.78 -12.77
N PHE A 196 12.45 -13.79 -13.57
CA PHE A 196 11.67 -14.32 -14.68
C PHE A 196 11.96 -15.81 -14.92
N GLY A 197 11.39 -16.38 -15.98
CA GLY A 197 11.53 -17.77 -16.36
C GLY A 197 10.32 -18.63 -15.98
N PRO A 198 10.28 -19.90 -16.43
CA PRO A 198 9.17 -20.83 -16.21
C PRO A 198 8.82 -21.05 -14.72
N ASP A 199 9.79 -20.86 -13.83
CA ASP A 199 9.65 -20.97 -12.38
C ASP A 199 9.72 -19.61 -11.66
N GLY A 200 9.97 -18.52 -12.39
CA GLY A 200 10.16 -17.18 -11.83
C GLY A 200 11.42 -17.02 -10.97
N LYS A 201 12.47 -17.84 -11.18
CA LYS A 201 13.68 -17.83 -10.35
C LYS A 201 14.96 -17.39 -11.07
N LYS A 202 14.92 -17.15 -12.39
CA LYS A 202 16.07 -16.58 -13.10
C LYS A 202 16.13 -15.07 -12.85
N GLY A 203 17.25 -14.57 -12.34
CA GLY A 203 17.47 -13.13 -12.15
C GLY A 203 17.95 -12.45 -13.42
N GLU A 204 17.53 -11.21 -13.65
CA GLU A 204 18.02 -10.33 -14.72
C GLU A 204 17.86 -8.86 -14.32
N THR A 205 18.47 -7.94 -15.08
CA THR A 205 18.31 -6.49 -14.88
C THR A 205 17.68 -5.82 -16.10
N MET A 206 16.48 -5.29 -15.93
CA MET A 206 15.84 -4.46 -16.94
C MET A 206 16.41 -3.06 -16.90
N VAL A 207 16.85 -2.55 -18.04
CA VAL A 207 17.30 -1.18 -18.23
C VAL A 207 16.20 -0.39 -18.92
N LEU A 208 15.88 0.78 -18.36
CA LEU A 208 14.97 1.75 -18.96
C LEU A 208 15.68 3.08 -19.19
N ILE A 209 15.26 3.80 -20.21
CA ILE A 209 15.74 5.13 -20.55
C ILE A 209 14.66 6.18 -20.30
N LYS A 210 15.05 7.36 -19.82
CA LYS A 210 14.14 8.49 -19.60
C LYS A 210 14.10 9.39 -20.84
N ARG A 211 12.91 9.64 -21.38
CA ARG A 211 12.63 10.64 -22.44
C ARG A 211 11.51 11.54 -21.96
N ASP A 212 11.74 12.86 -21.92
CA ASP A 212 10.71 13.85 -21.60
C ASP A 212 9.90 13.52 -20.33
N GLY A 213 10.61 13.14 -19.27
CA GLY A 213 9.98 12.77 -17.98
C GLY A 213 9.39 11.36 -17.91
N LYS A 214 9.35 10.61 -19.02
CA LYS A 214 8.75 9.28 -19.16
C LYS A 214 9.80 8.18 -19.31
N TRP A 215 9.52 7.00 -18.77
CA TRP A 215 10.40 5.83 -18.83
C TRP A 215 9.97 4.86 -19.94
N TYR A 216 10.95 4.29 -20.64
CA TYR A 216 10.76 3.35 -21.74
C TYR A 216 11.77 2.20 -21.66
N LEU A 217 11.40 1.04 -22.18
CA LEU A 217 12.29 -0.14 -22.23
C LEU A 217 13.51 0.16 -23.10
N TYR A 218 14.68 -0.23 -22.63
CA TYR A 218 15.95 0.01 -23.32
C TYR A 218 16.73 -1.29 -23.59
N SER A 219 16.96 -2.11 -22.57
CA SER A 219 17.65 -3.41 -22.74
C SER A 219 17.43 -4.36 -21.56
N PHE A 220 17.66 -5.66 -21.73
CA PHE A 220 17.79 -6.64 -20.65
C PHE A 220 18.39 -7.96 -21.14
#